data_AF-A0A849NGG3-F1
#
_entry.id   AF-A0A849NGG3-F1
#
_cell.length_a   1.000
_cell.length_b   1.000
_cell.length_c   1.000
_cell.angle_alpha   90.00
_cell.angle_beta   90.00
_cell.angle_gamma   90.00
#
_symmetry.space_group_name_H-M   'P 1'
#
loop_
_entity.id
_entity.type
_entity.pdbx_description
1 polymer ?
#
loop_
_entity_poly.entity_id
_entity_poly.type
_entity_poly.pdbx_seq_one_letter_code
_entity_poly.pdbx_strand_id
1 'polypeptide(L)'
;MKKHLLNIGLTLIIIIGLISCQEPGPTELLPDENTIDDDLQIELLSPSPDEFVYANGYDSTGITQPTPTRASIITVNDIKNTIGSTTLESAFYGAVFFDKQSPIKNNAGKTIGYRTRYIGRTFFNGDTARVLPYILRYKEQGQIKDTLAGLLHLLRINSRRGRHPNNDFIKFRLNPIIGQSIQFNILTPPEVTGNVRISGTPGASDFGLDLTWNKANTPIEIILGGQLKNRDEAFPLYRLRTKDDGHLRIPGSLLRKIPFDHFKQLVITFIRRFNTNITGNSLNDNFVSANNIHNIRLPVP
;
A
#
# COMPACT_ATOMS: atom_id res chain seq x y z
N MET A 1 -10.49 -51.80 -32.40
CA MET A 1 -10.32 -50.36 -32.69
C MET A 1 -11.40 -49.46 -32.10
N LYS A 2 -12.71 -49.74 -32.25
CA LYS A 2 -13.80 -48.89 -31.68
C LYS A 2 -13.72 -48.64 -30.16
N LYS A 3 -13.32 -49.63 -29.35
CA LYS A 3 -13.16 -49.47 -27.88
C LYS A 3 -12.01 -48.53 -27.48
N HIS A 4 -10.94 -48.46 -28.28
CA HIS A 4 -9.81 -47.56 -27.97
C HIS A 4 -10.12 -46.11 -28.34
N LEU A 5 -10.89 -45.87 -29.40
CA LEU A 5 -11.38 -44.53 -29.76
C LEU A 5 -12.33 -43.96 -28.70
N LEU A 6 -13.21 -44.80 -28.12
CA LEU A 6 -14.11 -44.40 -27.04
C LEU A 6 -13.34 -43.99 -25.77
N ASN A 7 -12.31 -44.76 -25.40
CA ASN A 7 -11.48 -44.47 -24.24
C ASN A 7 -10.58 -43.24 -24.42
N ILE A 8 -10.10 -42.97 -25.65
CA ILE A 8 -9.35 -41.75 -25.96
C ILE A 8 -10.27 -40.53 -25.89
N GLY A 9 -11.50 -40.62 -26.43
CA GLY A 9 -12.48 -39.53 -26.35
C GLY A 9 -12.89 -39.18 -24.92
N LEU A 10 -13.09 -40.18 -24.06
CA LEU A 10 -13.44 -39.98 -22.66
C LEU A 10 -12.31 -39.30 -21.88
N THR A 11 -11.06 -39.73 -22.11
CA THR A 11 -9.87 -39.13 -21.49
C THR A 11 -9.68 -37.67 -21.94
N LEU A 12 -9.95 -37.37 -23.21
CA LEU A 12 -9.85 -36.01 -23.74
C LEU A 12 -10.89 -35.06 -23.09
N ILE A 13 -12.12 -35.53 -22.88
CA ILE A 13 -13.18 -34.74 -22.22
C ILE A 13 -12.82 -34.45 -20.75
N ILE A 14 -12.23 -35.40 -20.04
CA ILE A 14 -11.78 -35.21 -18.64
C ILE A 14 -10.63 -34.20 -18.58
N ILE A 15 -9.68 -34.27 -19.52
CA ILE A 15 -8.57 -33.30 -19.60
C ILE A 15 -9.09 -31.90 -19.92
N ILE A 16 -10.04 -31.76 -20.85
CA ILE A 16 -10.66 -30.47 -21.18
C ILE A 16 -11.45 -29.92 -19.98
N GLY A 17 -12.18 -30.76 -19.24
CA GLY A 17 -12.90 -30.37 -18.03
C GLY A 17 -11.98 -29.90 -16.90
N LEU A 18 -10.79 -30.50 -16.76
CA LEU A 18 -9.80 -30.09 -15.76
C LEU A 18 -9.05 -28.79 -16.13
N ILE A 19 -8.93 -28.48 -17.43
CA ILE A 19 -8.29 -27.25 -17.92
C ILE A 19 -9.31 -26.09 -18.01
N SER A 20 -10.60 -26.40 -18.16
CA SER A 20 -11.67 -25.40 -18.38
C SER A 20 -12.28 -24.80 -17.10
N CYS A 21 -11.75 -25.09 -15.91
CA CYS A 21 -12.26 -24.54 -14.64
C CYS A 21 -11.40 -23.37 -14.11
N GLN A 22 -10.79 -22.58 -15.01
CA GLN A 22 -10.26 -21.28 -14.61
C GLN A 22 -11.39 -20.27 -14.79
N GLU A 23 -11.94 -19.80 -13.67
CA GLU A 23 -12.80 -18.63 -13.66
C GLU A 23 -12.10 -17.51 -14.42
N PRO A 24 -12.80 -16.80 -15.34
CA PRO A 24 -12.19 -15.67 -16.02
C PRO A 24 -11.73 -14.67 -14.97
N GLY A 25 -10.41 -14.47 -14.90
CA GLY A 25 -9.83 -13.46 -14.02
C GLY A 25 -10.47 -12.10 -14.29
N PRO A 26 -10.71 -11.28 -13.26
CA PRO A 26 -11.41 -10.02 -13.41
C PRO A 26 -10.69 -9.14 -14.45
N THR A 27 -11.39 -8.89 -15.55
CA THR A 27 -10.92 -8.09 -16.66
C THR A 27 -10.82 -6.63 -16.24
N GLU A 28 -9.81 -5.93 -16.76
CA GLU A 28 -9.62 -4.48 -16.61
C GLU A 28 -10.95 -3.76 -16.92
N LEU A 29 -11.38 -2.89 -15.99
CA LEU A 29 -12.61 -2.12 -16.17
C LEU A 29 -12.32 -0.99 -17.16
N LEU A 30 -12.75 -1.16 -18.41
CA LEU A 30 -13.04 -0.02 -19.27
C LEU A 30 -14.31 0.65 -18.70
N PRO A 31 -14.30 1.96 -18.41
CA PRO A 31 -15.51 2.66 -17.97
C PRO A 31 -16.59 2.55 -19.05
N ASP A 32 -17.81 2.18 -18.67
CA ASP A 32 -18.98 2.48 -19.49
C ASP A 32 -19.09 4.01 -19.58
N GLU A 33 -19.19 4.56 -20.79
CA GLU A 33 -19.06 5.98 -21.15
C GLU A 33 -20.08 6.94 -20.49
N ASN A 34 -20.83 6.56 -19.44
CA ASN A 34 -21.95 7.38 -18.95
C ASN A 34 -22.20 7.42 -17.43
N THR A 35 -21.27 7.08 -16.53
CA THR A 35 -21.57 7.24 -15.08
C THR A 35 -20.42 7.42 -14.11
N ILE A 36 -19.20 7.67 -14.58
CA ILE A 36 -18.07 7.99 -13.70
C ILE A 36 -17.63 9.40 -14.04
N ASP A 37 -17.68 10.27 -13.02
CA ASP A 37 -17.10 11.62 -13.07
C ASP A 37 -15.70 11.52 -13.70
N ASP A 38 -15.39 12.31 -14.73
CA ASP A 38 -14.20 12.18 -15.60
C ASP A 38 -12.85 12.18 -14.84
N ASP A 39 -12.87 12.41 -13.52
CA ASP A 39 -11.73 12.49 -12.61
C ASP A 39 -11.49 11.23 -11.74
N LEU A 40 -12.37 10.22 -11.72
CA LEU A 40 -12.17 9.01 -10.90
C LEU A 40 -11.36 7.94 -11.66
N GLN A 41 -10.14 7.70 -11.22
CA GLN A 41 -9.28 6.63 -11.74
C GLN A 41 -9.35 5.39 -10.85
N ILE A 42 -9.62 4.22 -11.43
CA ILE A 42 -9.70 2.93 -10.73
C ILE A 42 -8.58 2.02 -11.24
N GLU A 43 -7.71 1.56 -10.33
CA GLU A 43 -6.63 0.62 -10.61
C GLU A 43 -6.88 -0.68 -9.81
N LEU A 44 -6.92 -1.82 -10.51
CA LEU A 44 -6.95 -3.14 -9.88
C LEU A 44 -5.55 -3.48 -9.36
N LEU A 45 -5.39 -3.61 -8.04
CA LEU A 45 -4.09 -3.90 -7.43
C LEU A 45 -3.79 -5.41 -7.40
N SER A 46 -4.82 -6.24 -7.27
CA SER A 46 -4.67 -7.69 -7.32
C SER A 46 -5.94 -8.36 -7.85
N PRO A 47 -5.84 -9.24 -8.86
CA PRO A 47 -7.00 -9.91 -9.46
C PRO A 47 -7.56 -11.05 -8.60
N SER A 48 -6.80 -11.59 -7.63
CA SER A 48 -7.28 -12.63 -6.72
C SER A 48 -6.53 -12.58 -5.37
N PRO A 49 -7.24 -12.75 -4.22
CA PRO A 49 -6.61 -12.82 -2.89
C PRO A 49 -5.59 -13.96 -2.76
N ASP A 50 -5.73 -15.01 -3.57
CA ASP A 50 -4.85 -16.19 -3.58
C ASP A 50 -3.67 -16.02 -4.55
N GLU A 51 -3.83 -15.17 -5.57
CA GLU A 51 -2.76 -14.77 -6.48
C GLU A 51 -2.06 -13.52 -5.97
N PHE A 52 -1.13 -13.73 -5.03
CA PHE A 52 -0.30 -12.66 -4.52
C PHE A 52 0.54 -12.00 -5.64
N VAL A 53 0.11 -10.81 -6.05
CA VAL A 53 0.82 -9.88 -6.92
C VAL A 53 1.59 -8.92 -6.03
N TYR A 54 2.92 -9.11 -6.00
CA TYR A 54 3.92 -8.13 -5.56
C TYR A 54 3.51 -7.18 -4.41
N ALA A 55 3.51 -7.64 -3.15
CA ALA A 55 3.42 -6.70 -2.03
C ALA A 55 4.76 -6.02 -1.79
N ASN A 56 5.01 -4.94 -2.51
CA ASN A 56 5.82 -3.87 -1.96
C ASN A 56 4.92 -2.94 -1.11
N GLY A 57 4.69 -3.35 0.14
CA GLY A 57 4.42 -2.42 1.24
C GLY A 57 2.96 -2.14 1.62
N TYR A 58 1.95 -2.64 0.92
CA TYR A 58 0.59 -2.52 1.49
C TYR A 58 0.45 -3.47 2.69
N ASP A 59 0.77 -2.96 3.88
CA ASP A 59 0.50 -3.58 5.16
C ASP A 59 -0.72 -2.92 5.81
N SER A 60 -1.05 -3.30 7.04
CA SER A 60 -2.11 -2.68 7.84
C SER A 60 -1.92 -1.17 8.11
N THR A 61 -0.82 -0.58 7.63
CA THR A 61 -0.47 0.84 7.71
C THR A 61 -0.61 1.56 6.36
N GLY A 62 -0.86 0.86 5.26
CA GLY A 62 -1.15 1.44 3.93
C GLY A 62 0.07 1.92 3.12
N ILE A 63 1.30 1.53 3.50
CA ILE A 63 2.54 2.12 2.97
C ILE A 63 3.07 1.39 1.72
N THR A 64 2.63 1.75 0.51
CA THR A 64 3.27 1.25 -0.72
C THR A 64 4.75 1.69 -0.82
N GLN A 65 5.71 0.77 -0.81
CA GLN A 65 7.14 1.11 -0.98
C GLN A 65 7.53 1.03 -2.48
N PRO A 66 8.07 2.09 -3.10
CA PRO A 66 8.56 1.99 -4.46
C PRO A 66 9.81 1.09 -4.52
N THR A 67 9.96 0.32 -5.61
CA THR A 67 11.19 -0.41 -5.92
C THR A 67 12.37 0.58 -5.94
N PRO A 68 13.48 0.32 -5.23
CA PRO A 68 14.47 1.36 -4.95
C PRO A 68 15.28 1.71 -6.21
N THR A 69 14.94 2.85 -6.84
CA THR A 69 15.74 3.49 -7.91
C THR A 69 16.58 4.66 -7.39
N ARG A 70 16.37 5.07 -6.14
CA ARG A 70 16.91 6.29 -5.52
C ARG A 70 18.04 5.96 -4.53
N ALA A 71 18.95 6.90 -4.29
CA ALA A 71 20.06 6.66 -3.36
C ALA A 71 19.60 6.70 -1.89
N SER A 72 18.53 7.44 -1.61
CA SER A 72 17.86 7.40 -0.31
C SER A 72 16.35 7.47 -0.47
N ILE A 73 15.66 6.84 0.47
CA ILE A 73 14.20 6.93 0.62
C ILE A 73 13.92 7.33 2.05
N ILE A 74 13.22 8.44 2.24
CA ILE A 74 12.77 8.94 3.54
C ILE A 74 11.25 8.93 3.53
N THR A 75 10.64 8.27 4.51
CA THR A 75 9.20 8.15 4.63
C THR A 75 8.74 8.76 5.94
N VAL A 76 7.67 9.53 5.88
CA VAL A 76 7.00 10.11 7.03
C VAL A 76 5.53 9.70 6.93
N ASN A 77 5.02 8.94 7.88
CA ASN A 77 3.64 8.47 7.85
C ASN A 77 2.98 8.78 9.17
N ASP A 78 1.89 9.55 9.12
CA ASP A 78 0.97 9.74 10.24
C ASP A 78 -0.29 8.93 9.95
N ILE A 79 -0.69 8.09 10.90
CA ILE A 79 -1.62 6.99 10.65
C ILE A 79 -2.71 6.96 11.71
N LYS A 80 -3.95 6.97 11.25
CA LYS A 80 -5.15 6.72 12.06
C LYS A 80 -5.72 5.37 11.70
N ASN A 81 -6.07 4.60 12.73
CA ASN A 81 -6.74 3.32 12.58
C ASN A 81 -8.04 3.35 13.37
N THR A 82 -9.16 3.31 12.66
CA THR A 82 -10.50 3.28 13.25
C THR A 82 -11.09 1.87 13.15
N ILE A 83 -11.54 1.35 14.30
CA ILE A 83 -12.28 0.09 14.41
C ILE A 83 -13.51 0.37 15.28
N GLY A 84 -14.70 0.25 14.69
CA GLY A 84 -15.93 0.68 15.36
C GLY A 84 -15.87 2.16 15.73
N SER A 85 -16.08 2.48 17.01
CA SER A 85 -16.01 3.86 17.54
C SER A 85 -14.62 4.29 18.03
N THR A 86 -13.62 3.40 17.95
CA THR A 86 -12.28 3.67 18.50
C THR A 86 -11.30 4.01 17.39
N THR A 87 -10.67 5.18 17.49
CA THR A 87 -9.57 5.61 16.62
C THR A 87 -8.25 5.62 17.38
N LEU A 88 -7.25 4.92 16.85
CA LEU A 88 -5.89 4.92 17.36
C LEU A 88 -4.96 5.64 16.40
N GLU A 89 -4.18 6.58 16.92
CA GLU A 89 -3.17 7.32 16.18
C GLU A 89 -1.77 6.72 16.43
N SER A 90 -0.98 6.65 15.37
CA SER A 90 0.44 6.29 15.38
C SER A 90 1.19 7.00 14.27
N ALA A 91 2.51 7.09 14.39
CA ALA A 91 3.35 7.61 13.32
C ALA A 91 4.63 6.80 13.14
N PHE A 92 5.07 6.69 11.89
CA PHE A 92 6.22 5.90 11.45
C PHE A 92 7.10 6.74 10.52
N TYR A 93 8.27 7.12 11.02
CA TYR A 93 9.24 7.90 10.25
C TYR A 93 10.46 7.03 9.95
N GLY A 94 10.72 6.80 8.67
CA GLY A 94 11.74 5.90 8.16
C GLY A 94 12.76 6.60 7.28
N ALA A 95 14.01 6.17 7.32
CA ALA A 95 15.00 6.53 6.32
C ALA A 95 15.86 5.31 5.96
N VAL A 96 16.04 5.09 4.67
CA VAL A 96 16.87 4.03 4.09
C VAL A 96 17.86 4.66 3.13
N PHE A 97 19.12 4.24 3.24
CA PHE A 97 20.22 4.75 2.42
C PHE A 97 20.82 3.59 1.63
N PHE A 98 20.60 3.60 0.32
CA PHE A 98 20.99 2.52 -0.57
C PHE A 98 22.43 2.70 -1.04
N ASP A 99 23.12 1.57 -1.20
CA ASP A 99 24.37 1.47 -1.92
C ASP A 99 24.11 0.90 -3.32
N LYS A 100 24.05 1.80 -4.31
CA LYS A 100 23.82 1.43 -5.72
C LYS A 100 24.94 0.57 -6.30
N GLN A 101 26.11 0.47 -5.66
CA GLN A 101 27.21 -0.39 -6.08
C GLN A 101 27.06 -1.84 -5.61
N SER A 102 26.14 -2.09 -4.67
CA SER A 102 25.92 -3.39 -4.05
C SER A 102 24.52 -3.95 -4.37
N PRO A 103 24.24 -4.36 -5.62
CA PRO A 103 22.94 -4.89 -6.00
C PRO A 103 22.64 -6.25 -5.34
N ILE A 104 21.38 -6.46 -5.00
CA ILE A 104 20.83 -7.75 -4.58
C ILE A 104 20.20 -8.39 -5.82
N LYS A 105 20.63 -9.61 -6.16
CA LYS A 105 20.15 -10.34 -7.33
C LYS A 105 19.34 -11.56 -6.91
N ASN A 106 18.36 -11.92 -7.72
CA ASN A 106 17.65 -13.20 -7.60
C ASN A 106 18.45 -14.35 -8.26
N ASN A 107 17.93 -15.57 -8.22
CA ASN A 107 18.59 -16.74 -8.80
C ASN A 107 18.72 -16.67 -10.33
N ALA A 108 17.89 -15.86 -10.99
CA ALA A 108 17.99 -15.58 -12.43
C ALA A 108 19.01 -14.46 -12.76
N GLY A 109 19.74 -13.94 -11.77
CA GLY A 109 20.71 -12.86 -11.95
C GLY A 109 20.10 -11.46 -12.13
N LYS A 110 18.78 -11.33 -12.05
CA LYS A 110 18.07 -10.04 -12.12
C LYS A 110 18.22 -9.28 -10.80
N THR A 111 18.59 -8.00 -10.89
CA THR A 111 18.62 -7.11 -9.73
C THR A 111 17.21 -6.86 -9.21
N ILE A 112 16.99 -7.16 -7.93
CA ILE A 112 15.71 -6.99 -7.22
C ILE A 112 15.75 -5.85 -6.19
N GLY A 113 16.94 -5.30 -5.92
CA GLY A 113 17.14 -4.18 -5.03
C GLY A 113 18.62 -3.92 -4.79
N TYR A 114 18.92 -3.10 -3.80
CA TYR A 114 20.29 -2.75 -3.42
C TYR A 114 20.49 -2.95 -1.93
N ARG A 115 21.72 -3.29 -1.53
CA ARG A 115 22.11 -3.26 -0.13
C ARG A 115 22.01 -1.84 0.39
N THR A 116 21.87 -1.73 1.71
CA THR A 116 21.74 -0.46 2.41
C THR A 116 22.94 -0.28 3.34
N ARG A 117 23.27 0.98 3.62
CA ARG A 117 24.47 1.36 4.38
C ARG A 117 24.10 2.19 5.60
N TYR A 118 24.82 1.97 6.69
CA TYR A 118 24.81 2.89 7.82
C TYR A 118 25.64 4.12 7.45
N ILE A 119 25.00 5.28 7.39
CA ILE A 119 25.71 6.52 7.03
C ILE A 119 25.81 7.51 8.19
N GLY A 120 25.12 7.27 9.31
CA GLY A 120 25.15 8.15 10.47
C GLY A 120 23.89 8.09 11.34
N ARG A 121 23.67 9.12 12.16
CA ARG A 121 22.50 9.21 13.04
C ARG A 121 21.40 10.05 12.39
N THR A 122 20.20 9.48 12.27
CA THR A 122 19.03 10.14 11.70
C THR A 122 18.09 10.61 12.80
N PHE A 123 17.52 11.80 12.61
CA PHE A 123 16.60 12.44 13.53
C PHE A 123 15.36 12.95 12.81
N PHE A 124 14.21 12.85 13.46
CA PHE A 124 12.95 13.46 13.04
C PHE A 124 12.43 14.31 14.19
N ASN A 125 12.23 15.61 13.97
CA ASN A 125 11.86 16.58 15.02
C ASN A 125 12.77 16.57 16.26
N GLY A 126 14.05 16.20 16.07
CA GLY A 126 15.03 16.10 17.15
C GLY A 126 15.08 14.72 17.82
N ASP A 127 14.07 13.87 17.62
CA ASP A 127 14.06 12.50 18.12
C ASP A 127 14.93 11.58 17.26
N THR A 128 15.75 10.76 17.91
CA THR A 128 16.69 9.86 17.22
C THR A 128 15.97 8.62 16.71
N ALA A 129 16.11 8.32 15.41
CA ALA A 129 15.62 7.08 14.82
C ALA A 129 16.52 5.90 15.21
N ARG A 130 15.91 4.77 15.56
CA ARG A 130 16.63 3.52 15.88
C ARG A 130 17.08 2.83 14.60
N VAL A 131 18.22 2.18 14.63
CA VAL A 131 18.72 1.39 13.51
C VAL A 131 18.20 -0.04 13.64
N LEU A 132 17.53 -0.54 12.60
CA LEU A 132 16.94 -1.87 12.56
C LEU A 132 17.34 -2.59 11.26
N PRO A 133 17.27 -3.94 11.19
CA PRO A 133 17.45 -4.66 9.94
C PRO A 133 16.42 -4.25 8.88
N TYR A 134 16.88 -3.97 7.67
CA TYR A 134 16.05 -3.77 6.49
C TYR A 134 15.97 -5.08 5.70
N ILE A 135 14.78 -5.65 5.60
CA ILE A 135 14.50 -6.92 4.92
C ILE A 135 13.77 -6.63 3.61
N LEU A 136 14.32 -7.15 2.52
CA LEU A 136 13.68 -7.14 1.21
C LEU A 136 12.91 -8.46 1.06
N ARG A 137 11.59 -8.37 0.88
CA ARG A 137 10.74 -9.52 0.57
C ARG A 137 10.44 -9.56 -0.92
N TYR A 138 10.56 -10.72 -1.55
CA TYR A 138 10.29 -10.89 -2.97
C TYR A 138 9.77 -12.30 -3.26
N LYS A 139 9.10 -12.47 -4.41
CA LYS A 139 8.59 -13.77 -4.86
C LYS A 139 9.54 -14.37 -5.90
N GLU A 140 9.88 -15.63 -5.73
CA GLU A 140 10.69 -16.39 -6.67
C GLU A 140 10.09 -17.78 -6.84
N GLN A 141 9.75 -18.15 -8.08
CA GLN A 141 9.13 -19.44 -8.40
C GLN A 141 7.89 -19.76 -7.55
N GLY A 142 7.02 -18.76 -7.34
CA GLY A 142 5.80 -18.94 -6.55
C GLY A 142 5.98 -18.78 -5.03
N GLN A 143 7.21 -18.84 -4.51
CA GLN A 143 7.48 -18.77 -3.07
C GLN A 143 7.94 -17.37 -2.63
N ILE A 144 7.53 -16.95 -1.43
CA ILE A 144 8.01 -15.72 -0.79
C ILE A 144 9.36 -16.00 -0.16
N LYS A 145 10.33 -15.14 -0.45
CA LYS A 145 11.67 -15.16 0.13
C LYS A 145 11.98 -13.81 0.77
N ASP A 146 12.65 -13.89 1.91
CA ASP A 146 13.14 -12.73 2.66
C ASP A 146 14.67 -12.70 2.56
N THR A 147 15.21 -11.55 2.17
CA THR A 147 16.66 -11.32 2.13
C THR A 147 17.00 -10.09 2.96
N LEU A 148 17.97 -10.22 3.88
CA LEU A 148 18.50 -9.09 4.62
C LEU A 148 19.22 -8.14 3.65
N ALA A 149 18.63 -6.96 3.42
CA ALA A 149 19.15 -5.93 2.55
C ALA A 149 20.03 -4.92 3.31
N GLY A 150 19.98 -4.89 4.64
CA GLY A 150 20.91 -4.13 5.48
C GLY A 150 20.21 -3.43 6.63
N LEU A 151 20.20 -2.09 6.64
CA LEU A 151 19.77 -1.26 7.75
C LEU A 151 18.72 -0.21 7.34
N LEU A 152 17.76 0.00 8.23
CA LEU A 152 16.70 1.00 8.20
C LEU A 152 16.82 1.87 9.45
N HIS A 153 16.67 3.18 9.30
CA HIS A 153 16.49 4.09 10.42
C HIS A 153 14.99 4.27 10.65
N LEU A 154 14.48 3.92 11.83
CA LEU A 154 13.06 3.96 12.14
C LEU A 154 12.78 4.65 13.47
N LEU A 155 11.89 5.65 13.44
CA LEU A 155 11.24 6.23 14.60
C LEU A 155 9.77 5.80 14.60
N ARG A 156 9.34 5.17 15.69
CA ARG A 156 7.93 4.82 15.93
C ARG A 156 7.39 5.69 17.05
N ILE A 157 6.30 6.38 16.78
CA ILE A 157 5.61 7.24 17.74
C ILE A 157 4.23 6.62 17.97
N ASN A 158 3.97 6.22 19.21
CA ASN A 158 2.66 5.76 19.64
C ASN A 158 2.00 6.90 20.43
N SER A 159 0.68 7.07 20.22
CA SER A 159 -0.19 8.13 20.78
C SER A 159 -0.09 8.42 22.29
N ARG A 160 0.58 7.58 23.09
CA ARG A 160 0.85 7.88 24.52
C ARG A 160 1.87 9.00 24.75
N ARG A 161 2.70 9.36 23.76
CA ARG A 161 3.77 10.39 23.91
C ARG A 161 3.42 11.77 23.35
N GLY A 162 2.14 12.02 23.07
CA GLY A 162 1.71 13.26 22.45
C GLY A 162 1.81 13.18 20.95
N ARG A 163 0.67 13.45 20.31
CA ARG A 163 0.56 13.81 18.90
C ARG A 163 1.64 14.84 18.57
N HIS A 164 2.39 14.66 17.49
CA HIS A 164 3.04 15.82 16.89
C HIS A 164 1.90 16.70 16.37
N PRO A 165 1.62 17.85 17.01
CA PRO A 165 0.47 18.66 16.63
C PRO A 165 0.66 19.04 15.18
N ASN A 166 -0.39 18.91 14.36
CA ASN A 166 -0.59 19.39 12.99
C ASN A 166 0.58 20.23 12.44
N ASN A 167 1.73 19.62 12.25
CA ASN A 167 2.91 20.33 11.83
C ASN A 167 2.87 20.22 10.33
N ASP A 168 2.82 21.35 9.64
CA ASP A 168 2.93 21.43 8.17
C ASP A 168 4.25 20.81 7.67
N PHE A 169 5.19 20.50 8.56
CA PHE A 169 6.43 19.83 8.24
C PHE A 169 7.07 19.02 9.38
N ILE A 170 7.90 18.04 9.01
CA ILE A 170 8.82 17.32 9.91
C ILE A 170 10.25 17.79 9.68
N LYS A 171 10.97 18.14 10.74
CA LYS A 171 12.39 18.51 10.68
C LYS A 171 13.23 17.24 10.57
N PHE A 172 13.72 16.95 9.37
CA PHE A 172 14.66 15.86 9.15
C PHE A 172 16.09 16.34 9.37
N ARG A 173 16.89 15.53 10.07
CA ARG A 173 18.33 15.77 10.20
C ARG A 173 19.10 14.45 10.14
N LEU A 174 20.16 14.43 9.35
CA LEU A 174 21.15 13.37 9.31
C LEU A 174 22.51 13.92 9.74
N ASN A 175 23.11 13.31 10.75
CA ASN A 175 24.51 13.56 11.11
C ASN A 175 25.34 12.40 10.58
N PRO A 176 26.02 12.55 9.44
CA PRO A 176 26.78 11.46 8.86
C PRO A 176 28.04 11.15 9.69
N ILE A 177 28.60 9.94 9.54
CA ILE A 177 29.89 9.59 10.15
C ILE A 177 31.01 10.48 9.60
N ILE A 178 30.96 10.75 8.29
CA ILE A 178 31.92 11.57 7.55
C ILE A 178 31.13 12.62 6.77
N GLY A 179 31.57 13.88 6.84
CA GLY A 179 30.97 15.00 6.11
C GLY A 179 30.08 15.88 6.98
N GLN A 180 29.39 16.82 6.32
CA GLN A 180 28.53 17.80 7.00
C GLN A 180 27.15 17.23 7.31
N SER A 181 26.54 17.74 8.37
CA SER A 181 25.15 17.39 8.72
C SER A 181 24.19 17.89 7.64
N ILE A 182 23.17 17.08 7.34
CA ILE A 182 22.15 17.38 6.34
C ILE A 182 20.84 17.62 7.07
N GLN A 183 20.19 18.73 6.80
CA GLN A 183 18.94 19.09 7.44
C GLN A 183 18.00 19.76 6.44
N PHE A 184 16.72 19.39 6.50
CA PHE A 184 15.66 20.03 5.73
C PHE A 184 14.30 19.74 6.36
N ASN A 185 13.29 20.50 5.95
CA ASN A 185 11.91 20.28 6.35
C ASN A 185 11.21 19.40 5.32
N ILE A 186 10.50 18.38 5.80
CA ILE A 186 9.63 17.51 5.01
C ILE A 186 8.22 18.05 5.14
N LEU A 187 7.65 18.61 4.08
CA LEU A 187 6.24 19.03 4.09
C LEU A 187 5.33 17.81 4.29
N THR A 188 4.35 17.94 5.17
CA THR A 188 3.35 16.92 5.44
C THR A 188 2.03 17.27 4.76
N PRO A 189 1.31 16.29 4.19
CA PRO A 189 -0.01 16.55 3.65
C PRO A 189 -1.03 16.88 4.75
N PRO A 190 -2.10 17.65 4.44
CA PRO A 190 -3.16 17.93 5.40
C PRO A 190 -3.76 16.64 5.98
N GLU A 191 -4.10 16.66 7.26
CA GLU A 191 -4.65 15.48 7.95
C GLU A 191 -5.94 14.98 7.28
N VAL A 192 -6.04 13.69 6.96
CA VAL A 192 -7.25 13.07 6.42
C VAL A 192 -8.01 12.31 7.51
N THR A 193 -9.29 12.62 7.65
CA THR A 193 -10.24 11.98 8.56
C THR A 193 -11.45 11.57 7.73
N GLY A 194 -11.43 10.33 7.24
CA GLY A 194 -12.58 9.70 6.61
C GLY A 194 -13.63 9.13 7.56
N ASN A 195 -14.79 8.82 7.00
CA ASN A 195 -15.87 8.00 7.53
C ASN A 195 -16.45 7.15 6.39
N VAL A 196 -16.92 5.95 6.73
CA VAL A 196 -17.46 4.96 5.79
C VAL A 196 -18.83 4.53 6.27
N ARG A 197 -19.84 4.64 5.41
CA ARG A 197 -21.18 4.13 5.67
C ARG A 197 -21.58 3.12 4.61
N ILE A 198 -22.03 1.94 5.05
CA ILE A 198 -22.72 1.00 4.16
C ILE A 198 -24.12 1.57 3.90
N SER A 199 -24.51 1.64 2.62
CA SER A 199 -25.82 2.09 2.18
C SER A 199 -26.49 1.03 1.30
N GLY A 200 -27.82 1.06 1.26
CA GLY A 200 -28.64 0.13 0.50
C GLY A 200 -28.69 -1.28 1.11
N THR A 201 -29.25 -2.21 0.35
CA THR A 201 -29.43 -3.61 0.79
C THR A 201 -28.42 -4.52 0.08
N PRO A 202 -27.66 -5.39 0.77
CA PRO A 202 -26.76 -6.33 0.12
C PRO A 202 -27.46 -7.11 -1.01
N GLY A 203 -26.87 -7.10 -2.20
CA GLY A 203 -27.43 -7.74 -3.39
C GLY A 203 -28.41 -6.90 -4.22
N ALA A 204 -28.93 -5.79 -3.68
CA ALA A 204 -29.77 -4.86 -4.44
C ALA A 204 -28.94 -3.87 -5.28
N SER A 205 -29.60 -3.13 -6.18
CA SER A 205 -28.97 -2.12 -7.04
C SER A 205 -28.55 -0.87 -6.27
N ASP A 206 -29.18 -0.59 -5.13
CA ASP A 206 -28.90 0.55 -4.26
C ASP A 206 -27.71 0.33 -3.30
N PHE A 207 -27.19 -0.90 -3.24
CA PHE A 207 -26.03 -1.25 -2.41
C PHE A 207 -24.80 -0.43 -2.77
N GLY A 208 -24.12 0.12 -1.77
CA GLY A 208 -22.90 0.89 -1.97
C GLY A 208 -22.19 1.26 -0.68
N LEU A 209 -20.97 1.78 -0.81
CA LEU A 209 -20.26 2.42 0.30
C LEU A 209 -20.23 3.93 0.06
N ASP A 210 -20.77 4.69 1.00
CA ASP A 210 -20.65 6.15 1.03
C ASP A 210 -19.42 6.51 1.85
N LEU A 211 -18.41 7.05 1.16
CA LEU A 211 -17.17 7.52 1.74
C LEU A 211 -17.25 9.04 1.91
N THR A 212 -16.90 9.53 3.08
CA THR A 212 -16.81 10.98 3.35
C THR A 212 -15.50 11.29 4.05
N TRP A 213 -14.91 12.46 3.80
CA TRP A 213 -13.70 12.92 4.49
C TRP A 213 -13.63 14.45 4.51
N ASN A 214 -12.78 15.01 5.37
CA ASN A 214 -12.54 16.46 5.39
C ASN A 214 -11.80 16.88 4.11
N LYS A 215 -12.30 17.85 3.35
CA LYS A 215 -11.74 18.28 2.05
C LYS A 215 -10.34 18.90 2.16
N ALA A 216 -9.54 18.83 1.09
CA ALA A 216 -8.31 19.60 0.92
C ALA A 216 -7.99 19.85 -0.56
N ASN A 217 -6.96 20.65 -0.84
CA ASN A 217 -6.54 20.99 -2.21
C ASN A 217 -5.47 20.02 -2.76
N THR A 218 -5.49 18.76 -2.34
CA THR A 218 -4.47 17.76 -2.70
C THR A 218 -5.16 16.48 -3.14
N PRO A 219 -4.76 15.80 -4.23
CA PRO A 219 -5.40 14.55 -4.64
C PRO A 219 -5.44 13.54 -3.50
N ILE A 220 -6.54 12.80 -3.42
CA ILE A 220 -6.72 11.74 -2.43
C ILE A 220 -6.67 10.37 -3.12
N GLU A 221 -5.95 9.45 -2.50
CA GLU A 221 -5.93 8.04 -2.88
C GLU A 221 -6.76 7.26 -1.85
N ILE A 222 -7.68 6.43 -2.32
CA ILE A 222 -8.51 5.56 -1.50
C ILE A 222 -8.19 4.13 -1.88
N ILE A 223 -7.81 3.31 -0.91
CA ILE A 223 -7.59 1.88 -1.12
C ILE A 223 -8.73 1.11 -0.48
N LEU A 224 -9.41 0.31 -1.30
CA LEU A 224 -10.42 -0.65 -0.88
C LEU A 224 -9.74 -2.02 -0.77
N GLY A 225 -9.83 -2.62 0.40
CA GLY A 225 -9.23 -3.93 0.68
C GLY A 225 -10.00 -4.70 1.75
N GLY A 226 -9.43 -5.82 2.17
CA GLY A 226 -10.00 -6.65 3.22
C GLY A 226 -8.91 -7.30 4.06
N GLN A 227 -9.19 -7.55 5.34
CA GLN A 227 -8.33 -8.38 6.18
C GLN A 227 -8.68 -9.85 5.94
N LEU A 228 -7.72 -10.66 5.53
CA LEU A 228 -7.94 -12.09 5.27
C LEU A 228 -8.31 -12.83 6.56
N LYS A 229 -9.14 -13.88 6.47
CA LYS A 229 -9.54 -14.67 7.66
C LYS A 229 -8.37 -15.36 8.37
N ASN A 230 -7.30 -15.67 7.64
CA ASN A 230 -6.13 -16.41 8.12
C ASN A 230 -4.90 -15.52 8.38
N ARG A 231 -4.99 -14.20 8.21
CA ARG A 231 -3.86 -13.27 8.41
C ARG A 231 -4.35 -11.97 9.02
N ASP A 232 -3.53 -11.37 9.88
CA ASP A 232 -3.86 -10.08 10.47
C ASP A 232 -3.63 -8.89 9.51
N GLU A 233 -2.95 -9.12 8.39
CA GLU A 233 -2.61 -8.09 7.40
C GLU A 233 -3.81 -7.73 6.52
N ALA A 234 -3.93 -6.45 6.19
CA ALA A 234 -4.90 -5.97 5.21
C ALA A 234 -4.38 -6.26 3.79
N PHE A 235 -5.24 -6.78 2.95
CA PHE A 235 -4.97 -7.07 1.55
C PHE A 235 -5.64 -6.00 0.67
N PRO A 236 -4.90 -5.30 -0.21
CA PRO A 236 -5.48 -4.27 -1.07
C PRO A 236 -6.14 -4.93 -2.30
N LEU A 237 -7.31 -4.43 -2.69
CA LEU A 237 -8.01 -4.91 -3.89
C LEU A 237 -8.01 -3.85 -4.98
N TYR A 238 -8.49 -2.65 -4.65
CA TYR A 238 -8.62 -1.54 -5.58
C TYR A 238 -7.93 -0.31 -5.03
N ARG A 239 -7.29 0.45 -5.92
CA ARG A 239 -6.86 1.82 -5.67
C ARG A 239 -7.75 2.75 -6.48
N LEU A 240 -8.33 3.73 -5.81
CA LEU A 240 -9.13 4.80 -6.38
C LEU A 240 -8.38 6.10 -6.21
N ARG A 241 -8.29 6.92 -7.26
CA ARG A 241 -7.77 8.29 -7.17
C ARG A 241 -8.83 9.26 -7.65
N THR A 242 -9.06 10.29 -6.87
CA THR A 242 -10.05 11.32 -7.18
C THR A 242 -9.62 12.67 -6.61
N LYS A 243 -10.34 13.72 -7.00
CA LYS A 243 -10.24 15.03 -6.38
C LYS A 243 -10.62 14.93 -4.90
N ASP A 244 -10.05 15.78 -4.08
CA ASP A 244 -10.29 15.79 -2.65
C ASP A 244 -11.46 16.71 -2.30
N ASP A 245 -12.63 16.32 -2.80
CA ASP A 245 -13.90 17.00 -2.66
C ASP A 245 -14.71 16.53 -1.44
N GLY A 246 -14.17 15.60 -0.66
CA GLY A 246 -14.71 15.13 0.61
C GLY A 246 -15.76 14.03 0.53
N HIS A 247 -16.08 13.51 -0.66
CA HIS A 247 -17.10 12.49 -0.80
C HIS A 247 -16.88 11.58 -2.01
N LEU A 248 -17.09 10.28 -1.84
CA LEU A 248 -17.13 9.32 -2.94
C LEU A 248 -18.12 8.20 -2.62
N ARG A 249 -19.05 7.93 -3.54
CA ARG A 249 -19.90 6.75 -3.46
C ARG A 249 -19.30 5.63 -4.28
N ILE A 250 -18.94 4.52 -3.64
CA ILE A 250 -18.53 3.30 -4.32
C ILE A 250 -19.79 2.52 -4.72
N PRO A 251 -20.02 2.29 -6.03
CA PRO A 251 -21.20 1.59 -6.49
C PRO A 251 -21.13 0.10 -6.13
N GLY A 252 -22.29 -0.50 -5.86
CA GLY A 252 -22.42 -1.93 -5.57
C GLY A 252 -21.89 -2.84 -6.67
N SER A 253 -21.84 -2.38 -7.93
CA SER A 253 -21.23 -3.11 -9.04
C SER A 253 -19.74 -3.41 -8.81
N LEU A 254 -18.99 -2.48 -8.20
CA LEU A 254 -17.59 -2.71 -7.84
C LEU A 254 -17.49 -3.63 -6.62
N LEU A 255 -18.37 -3.43 -5.63
CA LEU A 255 -18.38 -4.22 -4.40
C LEU A 255 -18.73 -5.69 -4.63
N ARG A 256 -19.64 -5.99 -5.57
CA ARG A 256 -20.03 -7.36 -5.91
C ARG A 256 -18.88 -8.21 -6.48
N LYS A 257 -17.80 -7.60 -6.93
CA LYS A 257 -16.60 -8.30 -7.43
C LYS A 257 -15.64 -8.69 -6.30
N ILE A 258 -15.91 -8.26 -5.06
CA ILE A 258 -15.07 -8.56 -3.91
C ILE A 258 -15.45 -9.94 -3.36
N PRO A 259 -14.50 -10.88 -3.21
CA PRO A 259 -14.75 -12.17 -2.55
C PRO A 259 -14.83 -11.97 -1.03
N PHE A 260 -15.96 -11.44 -0.53
CA PHE A 260 -16.16 -11.10 0.88
C PHE A 260 -15.96 -12.28 1.83
N ASP A 261 -16.20 -13.50 1.35
CA ASP A 261 -16.02 -14.75 2.08
C ASP A 261 -14.55 -15.07 2.41
N HIS A 262 -13.58 -14.50 1.70
CA HIS A 262 -12.15 -14.62 2.02
C HIS A 262 -11.72 -13.66 3.13
N PHE A 263 -12.54 -12.64 3.43
CA PHE A 263 -12.21 -11.57 4.35
C PHE A 263 -12.98 -11.68 5.69
N LYS A 264 -12.30 -11.30 6.77
CA LYS A 264 -12.89 -11.11 8.10
C LYS A 264 -13.61 -9.77 8.21
N GLN A 265 -13.06 -8.75 7.57
CA GLN A 265 -13.55 -7.38 7.60
C GLN A 265 -13.01 -6.62 6.38
N LEU A 266 -13.73 -5.58 5.96
CA LEU A 266 -13.24 -4.64 4.96
C LEU A 266 -12.31 -3.61 5.61
N VAL A 267 -11.38 -3.11 4.81
CA VAL A 267 -10.45 -2.05 5.19
C VAL A 267 -10.50 -0.99 4.10
N ILE A 268 -11.00 0.19 4.46
CA ILE A 268 -10.95 1.38 3.60
C ILE A 268 -9.84 2.28 4.10
N THR A 269 -8.92 2.62 3.22
CA THR A 269 -7.74 3.42 3.55
C THR A 269 -7.76 4.70 2.77
N PHE A 270 -7.90 5.84 3.44
CA PHE A 270 -7.75 7.17 2.85
C PHE A 270 -6.29 7.60 2.97
N ILE A 271 -5.70 8.09 1.88
CA ILE A 271 -4.29 8.49 1.82
C ILE A 271 -4.18 9.85 1.14
N ARG A 272 -3.55 10.80 1.83
CA ARG A 272 -2.95 11.97 1.20
C ARG A 272 -1.45 11.82 1.20
N ARG A 273 -0.81 12.20 0.10
CA ARG A 273 0.61 11.99 -0.13
C ARG A 273 1.27 13.20 -0.77
N PHE A 274 2.40 13.60 -0.20
CA PHE A 274 3.39 14.45 -0.86
C PHE A 274 4.62 13.64 -1.19
N ASN A 275 5.03 13.69 -2.46
CA ASN A 275 6.26 13.09 -2.94
C ASN A 275 7.18 14.21 -3.40
N THR A 276 8.38 14.28 -2.83
CA THR A 276 9.35 15.33 -3.14
C THR A 276 10.70 14.72 -3.40
N ASN A 277 11.34 15.16 -4.49
CA ASN A 277 12.74 14.86 -4.75
C ASN A 277 13.57 16.00 -4.15
N ILE A 278 14.47 15.69 -3.23
CA ILE A 278 15.36 16.70 -2.64
C ILE A 278 16.73 16.59 -3.32
N THR A 279 17.07 17.65 -4.05
CA THR A 279 18.35 17.83 -4.73
C THR A 279 19.24 18.81 -3.95
N GLY A 280 20.53 18.86 -4.29
CA GLY A 280 21.46 19.86 -3.72
C GLY A 280 22.05 19.53 -2.35
N ASN A 281 21.92 18.30 -1.86
CA ASN A 281 22.62 17.83 -0.67
C ASN A 281 23.54 16.64 -0.99
N SER A 282 24.43 16.29 -0.06
CA SER A 282 25.44 15.24 -0.24
C SER A 282 24.88 13.82 -0.33
N LEU A 283 23.58 13.60 -0.08
CA LEU A 283 22.96 12.28 -0.23
C LEU A 283 22.67 11.92 -1.69
N ASN A 284 22.68 12.90 -2.62
CA ASN A 284 22.46 12.75 -4.06
C ASN A 284 21.26 11.86 -4.43
N ASP A 285 20.18 12.41 -4.98
CA ASP A 285 18.99 11.63 -5.41
C ASP A 285 18.16 11.07 -4.23
N ASN A 286 17.62 11.99 -3.41
CA ASN A 286 16.74 11.66 -2.29
C ASN A 286 15.28 11.70 -2.69
N PHE A 287 14.57 10.63 -2.36
CA PHE A 287 13.12 10.61 -2.45
C PHE A 287 12.50 10.70 -1.07
N VAL A 288 11.62 11.68 -0.88
CA VAL A 288 10.84 11.87 0.34
C VAL A 288 9.38 11.61 0.04
N SER A 289 8.75 10.76 0.85
CA SER A 289 7.31 10.53 0.81
C SER A 289 6.71 10.82 2.18
N ALA A 290 5.82 11.81 2.24
CA ALA A 290 5.05 12.15 3.42
C ALA A 290 3.59 11.77 3.20
N ASN A 291 3.02 11.01 4.14
CA ASN A 291 1.67 10.46 4.04
C ASN A 291 0.87 10.76 5.30
N ASN A 292 -0.39 11.14 5.09
CA ASN A 292 -1.40 11.09 6.13
C ASN A 292 -2.43 10.02 5.75
N ILE A 293 -2.64 9.05 6.63
CA ILE A 293 -3.36 7.82 6.34
C ILE A 293 -4.47 7.64 7.37
N HIS A 294 -5.68 7.33 6.92
CA HIS A 294 -6.78 6.89 7.78
C HIS A 294 -7.34 5.55 7.30
N ASN A 295 -7.04 4.50 8.06
CA ASN A 295 -7.59 3.17 7.87
C ASN A 295 -8.87 3.02 8.67
N ILE A 296 -9.95 2.58 8.04
CA ILE A 296 -11.24 2.32 8.66
C ILE A 296 -11.59 0.86 8.42
N ARG A 297 -11.77 0.12 9.52
CA ARG A 297 -12.15 -1.29 9.49
C ARG A 297 -13.64 -1.43 9.79
N LEU A 298 -14.35 -2.11 8.92
CA LEU A 298 -15.79 -2.32 9.01
C LEU A 298 -16.14 -3.79 8.75
N PRO A 299 -17.24 -4.31 9.33
CA PRO A 299 -17.69 -5.68 9.07
C PRO A 299 -17.88 -5.91 7.58
N VAL A 300 -17.66 -7.15 7.13
CA VAL A 300 -18.12 -7.54 5.79
C VAL A 300 -19.66 -7.48 5.75
N PRO A 301 -20.27 -6.98 4.66
CA PRO A 301 -21.72 -6.94 4.45
C PRO A 301 -22.38 -8.32 4.42
#